data_AF-A0A3D5EF49-F1
#
_entry.id   AF-A0A3D5EF49-F1
#
_cell.length_a   1.000
_cell.length_b   1.000
_cell.length_c   1.000
_cell.angle_alpha   90.00
_cell.angle_beta   90.00
_cell.angle_gamma   90.00
#
_symmetry.space_group_name_H-M   'P 1'
#
loop_
_entity.id
_entity.type
_entity.pdbx_description
1 polymer ?
#
loop_
_entity_poly.entity_id
_entity_poly.type
_entity_poly.pdbx_seq_one_letter_code
_entity_poly.pdbx_strand_id
1 'polypeptide(L)'
;VLTDLGSPSNSTDAATKGYVDTQVTNLIGGAPGALDTLNELAAALNDDASFNSTITTSIAAKLPLAGGTMSGAIAMGSNKVTGLTNGSASGDAVNKGQLDTMLPLAGGTMTGNIVMGSNMVTSSANPTDDTHLARKAYVDNVLGSATAAATSASAAATSATAAASSATGAASSATSAASSATAAAASYDTFDDRFLGAKSSDPSVDNDGDALATGALVFNSSSNAMKVYTGSAWAAVAPTATSLSISQISDLNANLDSFLATPSSANLISAVTDETGSGALVFGTAPTITGMTLAGAVTGADQIVSAINLKDYGEVTNAIGNATGSKTIDLTAGNSVTATTTGATTWTFSNPTASDELCGFVLKLVNGGSATQTWPGSVDWPAATAPTLTTSGTDVLVFITCDGGTIWYGFTAGLALA
;
A
#
# COMPACT_ATOMS: atom_id res chain seq x y z
N VAL A 1 62.23 -159.51 -98.26
CA VAL A 1 61.60 -158.18 -98.47
C VAL A 1 60.55 -158.37 -99.55
N LEU A 2 59.27 -158.08 -99.27
CA LEU A 2 58.24 -157.98 -100.31
C LEU A 2 58.41 -156.63 -101.00
N THR A 3 58.62 -156.63 -102.32
CA THR A 3 58.77 -155.44 -103.16
C THR A 3 57.59 -155.37 -104.15
N ASP A 4 57.25 -154.18 -104.65
CA ASP A 4 56.13 -153.92 -105.58
C ASP A 4 54.70 -154.08 -105.03
N LEU A 5 54.48 -153.74 -103.75
CA LEU A 5 53.13 -153.54 -103.22
C LEU A 5 52.61 -152.14 -103.61
N GLY A 6 51.45 -152.07 -104.28
CA GLY A 6 50.77 -150.82 -104.60
C GLY A 6 50.11 -150.14 -103.39
N SER A 7 49.59 -148.93 -103.58
CA SER A 7 48.80 -148.24 -102.54
C SER A 7 47.54 -149.06 -102.20
N PRO A 8 47.26 -149.32 -100.91
CA PRO A 8 46.06 -150.03 -100.47
C PRO A 8 44.79 -149.37 -101.00
N SER A 9 43.89 -150.17 -101.57
CA SER A 9 42.58 -149.72 -102.07
C SER A 9 41.41 -150.41 -101.35
N ASN A 10 41.63 -151.61 -100.80
CA ASN A 10 40.67 -152.35 -99.98
C ASN A 10 41.13 -152.40 -98.51
N SER A 11 40.18 -152.65 -97.61
CA SER A 11 40.45 -152.72 -96.16
C SER A 11 41.34 -153.89 -95.71
N THR A 12 41.51 -154.90 -96.57
CA THR A 12 42.37 -156.07 -96.32
C THR A 12 43.72 -155.99 -97.05
N ASP A 13 43.97 -154.94 -97.83
CA ASP A 13 45.24 -154.76 -98.53
C ASP A 13 46.37 -154.51 -97.52
N ALA A 14 47.54 -155.10 -97.74
CA ALA A 14 48.70 -154.83 -96.92
C ALA A 14 49.17 -153.37 -97.12
N ALA A 15 49.25 -152.58 -96.05
CA ALA A 15 49.67 -151.19 -96.14
C ALA A 15 51.18 -151.05 -96.37
N THR A 16 51.56 -150.30 -97.41
CA THR A 16 52.96 -149.92 -97.61
C THR A 16 53.38 -148.88 -96.58
N LYS A 17 54.65 -148.90 -96.16
CA LYS A 17 55.20 -147.89 -95.25
C LYS A 17 54.94 -146.47 -95.77
N GLY A 18 55.11 -146.23 -97.07
CA GLY A 18 54.86 -144.92 -97.68
C GLY A 18 53.40 -144.45 -97.57
N TYR A 19 52.43 -145.36 -97.69
CA TYR A 19 51.01 -145.03 -97.47
C TYR A 19 50.74 -144.70 -96.00
N VAL A 20 51.24 -145.51 -95.06
CA VAL A 20 51.08 -145.27 -93.62
C VAL A 20 51.73 -143.94 -93.21
N ASP A 21 52.96 -143.68 -93.65
CA ASP A 21 53.66 -142.42 -93.37
C ASP A 21 52.87 -141.23 -93.93
N THR A 22 52.35 -141.31 -95.17
CA THR A 22 51.56 -140.24 -95.77
C THR A 22 50.25 -139.99 -95.01
N GLN A 23 49.52 -141.05 -94.65
CA GLN A 23 48.28 -140.93 -93.89
C GLN A 23 48.53 -140.39 -92.47
N VAL A 24 49.62 -140.82 -91.82
CA VAL A 24 50.03 -140.32 -90.50
C VAL A 24 50.45 -138.85 -90.62
N THR A 25 51.28 -138.48 -91.59
CA THR A 25 51.68 -137.08 -91.85
C THR A 25 50.48 -136.19 -92.19
N ASN A 26 49.50 -136.67 -92.96
CA ASN A 26 48.26 -135.94 -93.24
C ASN A 26 47.38 -135.79 -91.99
N LEU A 27 47.30 -136.83 -91.15
CA LEU A 27 46.55 -136.80 -89.89
C LEU A 27 47.20 -135.86 -88.86
N ILE A 28 48.53 -135.85 -88.78
CA ILE A 28 49.30 -135.01 -87.87
C ILE A 28 49.79 -133.71 -88.52
N GLY A 29 49.22 -133.30 -89.67
CA GLY A 29 49.68 -132.23 -90.57
C GLY A 29 50.36 -131.02 -89.91
N GLY A 30 51.68 -131.12 -89.64
CA GLY A 30 52.47 -130.06 -88.99
C GLY A 30 52.11 -129.77 -87.51
N ALA A 31 51.29 -130.61 -86.88
CA ALA A 31 50.69 -130.46 -85.57
C ALA A 31 51.63 -130.30 -84.35
N PRO A 32 52.92 -130.70 -84.35
CA PRO A 32 53.76 -130.54 -83.15
C PRO A 32 53.93 -129.09 -82.70
N GLY A 33 54.03 -128.12 -83.62
CA GLY A 33 54.18 -126.70 -83.27
C GLY A 33 52.86 -125.97 -83.01
N ALA A 34 51.77 -126.39 -83.67
CA ALA A 34 50.44 -125.78 -83.52
C ALA A 34 49.74 -126.20 -82.22
N LEU A 35 49.93 -127.44 -81.78
CA LEU A 35 49.47 -127.88 -80.45
C LEU A 35 50.31 -127.24 -79.33
N ASP A 36 51.60 -126.99 -79.56
CA ASP A 36 52.41 -126.19 -78.63
C ASP A 36 51.80 -124.79 -78.49
N THR A 37 51.46 -124.13 -79.60
CA THR A 37 50.87 -122.78 -79.57
C THR A 37 49.52 -122.73 -78.87
N LEU A 38 48.63 -123.71 -79.06
CA LEU A 38 47.34 -123.73 -78.36
C LEU A 38 47.49 -124.04 -76.87
N ASN A 39 48.41 -124.93 -76.49
CA ASN A 39 48.71 -125.20 -75.09
C ASN A 39 49.38 -124.00 -74.41
N GLU A 40 50.30 -123.34 -75.10
CA GLU A 40 50.92 -122.08 -74.69
C GLU A 40 49.91 -120.95 -74.57
N LEU A 41 48.91 -120.85 -75.46
CA LEU A 41 47.88 -119.80 -75.40
C LEU A 41 46.88 -120.06 -74.27
N ALA A 42 46.51 -121.31 -74.04
CA ALA A 42 45.68 -121.71 -72.91
C ALA A 42 46.42 -121.50 -71.58
N ALA A 43 47.71 -121.87 -71.52
CA ALA A 43 48.57 -121.59 -70.39
C ALA A 43 48.75 -120.09 -70.19
N ALA A 44 48.99 -119.29 -71.25
CA ALA A 44 49.14 -117.85 -71.15
C ALA A 44 47.88 -117.16 -70.64
N LEU A 45 46.69 -117.59 -71.06
CA LEU A 45 45.43 -117.05 -70.55
C LEU A 45 45.14 -117.49 -69.10
N ASN A 46 45.55 -118.71 -68.72
CA ASN A 46 45.32 -119.24 -67.38
C ASN A 46 46.37 -118.76 -66.36
N ASP A 47 47.61 -118.53 -66.80
CA ASP A 47 48.73 -118.02 -66.00
C ASP A 47 48.76 -116.49 -65.96
N ASP A 48 48.08 -115.80 -66.88
CA ASP A 48 47.85 -114.35 -66.79
C ASP A 48 46.75 -114.03 -65.77
N ALA A 49 47.10 -114.20 -64.49
CA ALA A 49 46.29 -113.76 -63.36
C ALA A 49 45.91 -112.27 -63.44
N SER A 50 46.66 -111.46 -64.21
CA SER A 50 46.38 -110.04 -64.38
C SER A 50 45.21 -109.79 -65.33
N PHE A 51 44.97 -110.64 -66.34
CA PHE A 51 43.84 -110.49 -67.27
C PHE A 51 42.49 -110.59 -66.54
N ASN A 52 42.28 -111.66 -65.77
CA ASN A 52 41.04 -111.85 -65.00
C ASN A 52 40.84 -110.73 -63.96
N SER A 53 41.92 -110.34 -63.27
CA SER A 53 41.90 -109.25 -62.29
C SER A 53 41.55 -107.91 -62.94
N THR A 54 42.11 -107.60 -64.11
CA THR A 54 41.89 -106.33 -64.83
C THR A 54 40.46 -106.19 -65.34
N ILE A 55 39.92 -107.25 -65.95
CA ILE A 55 38.53 -107.25 -66.44
C ILE A 55 37.54 -107.16 -65.28
N THR A 56 37.77 -107.95 -64.23
CA THR A 56 36.92 -107.92 -63.02
C THR A 56 36.94 -106.52 -62.40
N THR A 57 38.11 -105.89 -62.29
CA THR A 57 38.24 -104.52 -61.78
C THR A 57 37.52 -103.49 -62.66
N SER A 58 37.65 -103.61 -63.98
CA SER A 58 37.01 -102.68 -64.93
C SER A 58 35.48 -102.79 -64.94
N ILE A 59 34.94 -104.00 -64.76
CA ILE A 59 33.50 -104.25 -64.63
C ILE A 59 33.00 -103.75 -63.27
N ALA A 60 33.75 -103.97 -62.19
CA ALA A 60 33.40 -103.50 -60.85
C ALA A 60 33.29 -101.96 -60.76
N ALA A 61 33.92 -101.22 -61.68
CA ALA A 61 33.78 -99.77 -61.79
C ALA A 61 32.52 -99.29 -62.54
N LYS A 62 31.73 -100.20 -63.15
CA LYS A 62 30.45 -99.86 -63.79
C LYS A 62 29.31 -99.89 -62.76
N LEU A 63 28.32 -99.01 -62.92
CA LEU A 63 27.13 -99.01 -62.08
C LEU A 63 26.24 -100.23 -62.44
N PRO A 64 25.85 -101.08 -61.47
CA PRO A 64 24.97 -102.21 -61.75
C PRO A 64 23.55 -101.77 -62.14
N LEU A 65 22.85 -102.56 -62.96
CA LEU A 65 21.46 -102.32 -63.34
C LEU A 65 20.49 -102.35 -62.14
N ALA A 66 20.81 -103.15 -61.13
CA ALA A 66 20.06 -103.22 -59.87
C ALA A 66 20.25 -101.97 -58.98
N GLY A 67 21.09 -101.01 -59.41
CA GLY A 67 21.47 -99.83 -58.64
C GLY A 67 22.80 -100.00 -57.92
N GLY A 68 23.37 -98.87 -57.51
CA GLY A 68 24.63 -98.79 -56.77
C GLY A 68 24.93 -97.35 -56.35
N THR A 69 26.06 -97.15 -55.67
CA THR A 69 26.49 -95.83 -55.20
C THR A 69 27.45 -95.19 -56.19
N MET A 70 27.18 -93.95 -56.59
CA MET A 70 28.14 -93.13 -57.33
C MET A 70 29.01 -92.36 -56.33
N SER A 71 30.28 -92.75 -56.21
CA SER A 71 31.26 -92.08 -55.34
C SER A 71 32.00 -90.98 -56.10
N GLY A 72 31.37 -89.82 -56.28
CA GLY A 72 31.97 -88.68 -56.96
C GLY A 72 30.95 -87.78 -57.65
N ALA A 73 31.40 -86.61 -58.11
CA ALA A 73 30.58 -85.71 -58.89
C ALA A 73 30.32 -86.29 -60.29
N ILE A 74 29.07 -86.22 -60.74
CA ILE A 74 28.66 -86.67 -62.07
C ILE A 74 28.57 -85.45 -62.98
N ALA A 75 29.49 -85.32 -63.92
CA ALA A 75 29.43 -84.25 -64.93
C ALA A 75 28.43 -84.64 -66.03
N MET A 76 27.18 -84.17 -65.92
CA MET A 76 26.10 -84.49 -66.88
C MET A 76 26.11 -83.67 -68.18
N GLY A 77 26.80 -82.52 -68.20
CA GLY A 77 26.79 -81.61 -69.36
C GLY A 77 25.36 -81.15 -69.72
N SER A 78 25.02 -81.17 -71.01
CA SER A 78 23.65 -80.86 -71.50
C SER A 78 22.73 -82.09 -71.56
N ASN A 79 23.14 -83.23 -70.99
CA ASN A 79 22.34 -84.44 -71.03
C ASN A 79 21.20 -84.38 -70.00
N LYS A 80 20.05 -84.93 -70.38
CA LYS A 80 18.89 -85.04 -69.49
C LYS A 80 19.00 -86.30 -68.63
N VAL A 81 18.62 -86.20 -67.36
CA VAL A 81 18.30 -87.37 -66.53
C VAL A 81 16.84 -87.74 -66.83
N THR A 82 16.64 -88.76 -67.65
CA THR A 82 15.30 -89.26 -67.99
C THR A 82 14.83 -90.30 -66.97
N GLY A 83 13.54 -90.33 -66.66
CA GLY A 83 12.96 -91.33 -65.74
C GLY A 83 13.07 -91.00 -64.25
N LEU A 84 13.49 -89.77 -63.89
CA LEU A 84 13.47 -89.32 -62.50
C LEU A 84 12.01 -89.18 -62.02
N THR A 85 11.63 -89.99 -61.04
CA THR A 85 10.29 -89.97 -60.42
C THR A 85 10.15 -88.82 -59.42
N ASN A 86 8.98 -88.69 -58.78
CA ASN A 86 8.80 -87.68 -57.75
C ASN A 86 9.64 -88.01 -56.50
N GLY A 87 10.49 -87.07 -56.08
CA GLY A 87 11.14 -87.15 -54.78
C GLY A 87 10.11 -87.03 -53.66
N SER A 88 10.21 -87.88 -52.64
CA SER A 88 9.29 -87.93 -51.50
C SER A 88 10.02 -87.81 -50.15
N ALA A 89 11.31 -88.15 -50.11
CA ALA A 89 12.16 -88.06 -48.92
C ALA A 89 13.10 -86.86 -48.97
N SER A 90 13.63 -86.49 -47.80
CA SER A 90 14.67 -85.46 -47.70
C SER A 90 15.95 -85.92 -48.40
N GLY A 91 16.44 -85.12 -49.33
CA GLY A 91 17.64 -85.42 -50.12
C GLY A 91 17.34 -86.10 -51.47
N ASP A 92 16.08 -86.45 -51.76
CA ASP A 92 15.70 -86.92 -53.08
C ASP A 92 15.90 -85.83 -54.14
N ALA A 93 16.31 -86.23 -55.34
CA ALA A 93 16.24 -85.34 -56.49
C ALA A 93 14.78 -85.10 -56.87
N VAL A 94 14.42 -83.84 -57.09
CA VAL A 94 13.08 -83.45 -57.56
C VAL A 94 13.06 -83.32 -59.07
N ASN A 95 11.97 -83.76 -59.71
CA ASN A 95 11.79 -83.53 -61.13
C ASN A 95 11.15 -82.16 -61.41
N LYS A 96 11.20 -81.73 -62.68
CA LYS A 96 10.66 -80.44 -63.14
C LYS A 96 9.17 -80.27 -62.82
N GLY A 97 8.38 -81.34 -62.90
CA GLY A 97 6.94 -81.28 -62.63
C GLY A 97 6.64 -80.92 -61.17
N GLN A 98 7.44 -81.41 -60.21
CA GLN A 98 7.31 -81.01 -58.80
C GLN A 98 7.76 -79.56 -58.58
N LEU A 99 8.80 -79.10 -59.28
CA LEU A 99 9.27 -77.72 -59.14
C LEU A 99 8.23 -76.70 -59.68
N ASP A 100 7.48 -77.07 -60.72
CA ASP A 100 6.46 -76.21 -61.34
C ASP A 100 5.23 -75.94 -60.46
N THR A 101 5.02 -76.73 -59.40
CA THR A 101 3.95 -76.48 -58.43
C THR A 101 4.38 -75.53 -57.30
N MET A 102 5.67 -75.19 -57.21
CA MET A 102 6.18 -74.20 -56.27
C MET A 102 6.01 -72.78 -56.85
N LEU A 103 5.95 -71.77 -55.97
CA LEU A 103 5.86 -70.38 -56.41
C LEU A 103 7.20 -69.93 -57.05
N PRO A 104 7.22 -69.43 -58.30
CA PRO A 104 8.45 -68.96 -58.94
C PRO A 104 8.98 -67.67 -58.33
N LEU A 105 10.29 -67.42 -58.45
CA LEU A 105 10.92 -66.17 -58.02
C LEU A 105 10.40 -64.94 -58.81
N ALA A 106 9.96 -65.13 -60.06
CA ALA A 106 9.34 -64.09 -60.88
C ALA A 106 7.93 -63.71 -60.40
N GLY A 107 7.41 -64.35 -59.35
CA GLY A 107 6.05 -64.22 -58.89
C GLY A 107 5.12 -65.26 -59.50
N GLY A 108 3.91 -65.35 -58.94
CA GLY A 108 2.87 -66.28 -59.37
C GLY A 108 1.56 -66.06 -58.62
N THR A 109 0.55 -66.85 -58.97
CA THR A 109 -0.77 -66.77 -58.33
C THR A 109 -0.89 -67.84 -57.25
N MET A 110 -1.26 -67.42 -56.04
CA MET A 110 -1.59 -68.33 -54.95
C MET A 110 -3.10 -68.52 -54.93
N THR A 111 -3.58 -69.73 -55.27
CA THR A 111 -5.02 -70.03 -55.42
C THR A 111 -5.68 -70.49 -54.12
N GLY A 112 -4.92 -70.61 -53.02
CA GLY A 112 -5.40 -71.05 -51.71
C GLY A 112 -4.83 -70.21 -50.57
N ASN A 113 -5.39 -70.39 -49.37
CA ASN A 113 -4.96 -69.68 -48.18
C ASN A 113 -3.50 -70.00 -47.82
N ILE A 114 -2.75 -68.97 -47.45
CA ILE A 114 -1.41 -69.12 -46.87
C ILE A 114 -1.55 -69.03 -45.34
N VAL A 115 -1.18 -70.08 -44.64
CA VAL A 115 -1.12 -70.07 -43.17
C VAL A 115 0.32 -69.75 -42.74
N MET A 116 0.54 -68.55 -42.20
CA MET A 116 1.88 -68.09 -41.78
C MET A 116 2.28 -68.52 -40.36
N GLY A 117 1.32 -68.94 -39.52
CA GLY A 117 1.58 -69.23 -38.11
C GLY A 117 2.16 -68.01 -37.38
N SER A 118 3.23 -68.21 -36.62
CA SER A 118 3.95 -67.12 -35.92
C SER A 118 4.92 -66.33 -36.81
N ASN A 119 5.04 -66.69 -38.10
CA ASN A 119 5.91 -65.98 -39.03
C ASN A 119 5.28 -64.67 -39.51
N MET A 120 6.10 -63.68 -39.81
CA MET A 120 5.66 -62.36 -40.28
C MET A 120 6.00 -62.14 -41.75
N VAL A 121 5.09 -61.49 -42.49
CA VAL A 121 5.42 -60.86 -43.77
C VAL A 121 6.16 -59.56 -43.47
N THR A 122 7.49 -59.58 -43.61
CA THR A 122 8.36 -58.47 -43.17
C THR A 122 8.35 -57.28 -44.12
N SER A 123 7.91 -57.45 -45.37
CA SER A 123 7.75 -56.34 -46.31
C SER A 123 6.61 -56.57 -47.31
N SER A 124 5.91 -55.48 -47.61
CA SER A 124 5.03 -55.32 -48.75
C SER A 124 5.12 -53.86 -49.20
N ALA A 125 4.84 -53.59 -50.48
CA ALA A 125 4.72 -52.21 -50.95
C ALA A 125 3.56 -51.49 -50.24
N ASN A 126 3.57 -50.16 -50.27
CA ASN A 126 2.37 -49.41 -49.91
C ASN A 126 1.27 -49.71 -50.94
N PRO A 127 0.00 -49.86 -50.51
CA PRO A 127 -1.10 -50.03 -51.45
C PRO A 127 -1.22 -48.77 -52.34
N THR A 128 -1.37 -48.99 -53.64
CA THR A 128 -1.66 -47.94 -54.64
C THR A 128 -3.08 -48.06 -55.18
N ASP A 129 -3.67 -49.25 -55.05
CA ASP A 129 -5.01 -49.61 -55.49
C ASP A 129 -5.74 -50.37 -54.38
N ASP A 130 -7.06 -50.48 -54.49
CA ASP A 130 -7.95 -51.06 -53.49
C ASP A 130 -7.80 -52.58 -53.33
N THR A 131 -7.23 -53.26 -54.33
CA THR A 131 -6.96 -54.72 -54.29
C THR A 131 -5.64 -55.09 -53.61
N HIS A 132 -4.81 -54.12 -53.19
CA HIS A 132 -3.50 -54.39 -52.59
C HIS A 132 -3.61 -54.73 -51.09
N LEU A 133 -2.68 -55.55 -50.61
CA LEU A 133 -2.48 -55.75 -49.18
C LEU A 133 -1.93 -54.46 -48.54
N ALA A 134 -2.56 -54.00 -47.47
CA ALA A 134 -2.09 -52.82 -46.74
C ALA A 134 -1.07 -53.20 -45.65
N ARG A 135 0.13 -52.62 -45.72
CA ARG A 135 1.14 -52.77 -44.68
C ARG A 135 0.70 -52.07 -43.39
N LYS A 136 1.02 -52.64 -42.22
CA LYS A 136 0.62 -52.10 -40.90
C LYS A 136 0.91 -50.60 -40.75
N ALA A 137 2.10 -50.14 -41.10
CA ALA A 137 2.44 -48.72 -40.94
C ALA A 137 1.57 -47.78 -41.81
N TYR A 138 1.11 -48.23 -42.98
CA TYR A 138 0.17 -47.46 -43.79
C TYR A 138 -1.17 -47.32 -43.07
N VAL A 139 -1.71 -48.43 -42.56
CA VAL A 139 -2.96 -48.46 -41.79
C VAL A 139 -2.85 -47.62 -40.50
N ASP A 140 -1.76 -47.78 -39.76
CA ASP A 140 -1.51 -47.02 -38.52
C ASP A 140 -1.45 -45.51 -38.79
N ASN A 141 -0.81 -45.08 -39.88
CA ASN A 141 -0.75 -43.67 -40.27
C ASN A 141 -2.14 -43.12 -40.60
N VAL A 142 -2.92 -43.83 -41.42
CA VAL A 142 -4.29 -43.44 -41.78
C VAL A 142 -5.17 -43.35 -40.53
N LEU A 143 -5.08 -44.34 -39.63
CA LEU A 143 -5.82 -44.34 -38.36
C LEU A 143 -5.39 -43.18 -37.45
N GLY A 144 -4.10 -42.87 -37.41
CA GLY A 144 -3.56 -41.72 -36.68
C GLY A 144 -4.12 -40.40 -37.22
N SER A 145 -4.15 -40.22 -38.54
CA SER A 145 -4.75 -39.05 -39.18
C SER A 145 -6.25 -38.93 -38.89
N ALA A 146 -7.00 -40.03 -38.94
CA ALA A 146 -8.43 -40.03 -38.60
C ALA A 146 -8.68 -39.65 -37.14
N THR A 147 -7.84 -40.15 -36.23
CA THR A 147 -7.91 -39.82 -34.80
C THR A 147 -7.64 -38.33 -34.57
N ALA A 148 -6.60 -37.78 -35.20
CA ALA A 148 -6.29 -36.35 -35.11
C ALA A 148 -7.44 -35.48 -35.64
N ALA A 149 -8.06 -35.87 -36.76
CA ALA A 149 -9.21 -35.17 -37.31
C ALA A 149 -10.42 -35.16 -36.35
N ALA A 150 -10.70 -36.27 -35.67
CA ALA A 150 -11.75 -36.35 -34.66
C ALA A 150 -11.46 -35.46 -33.44
N THR A 151 -10.21 -35.39 -32.99
CA THR A 151 -9.78 -34.45 -31.95
C THR A 151 -9.98 -33.00 -32.39
N SER A 152 -9.59 -32.65 -33.62
CA SER A 152 -9.79 -31.31 -34.16
C SER A 152 -11.27 -30.93 -34.25
N ALA A 153 -12.15 -31.86 -34.64
CA ALA A 153 -13.59 -31.62 -34.68
C ALA A 153 -14.16 -31.33 -33.27
N SER A 154 -13.71 -32.08 -32.26
CA SER A 154 -14.13 -31.87 -30.86
C SER A 154 -13.65 -30.50 -30.31
N ALA A 155 -12.43 -30.10 -30.65
CA ALA A 155 -11.89 -28.78 -30.30
C ALA A 155 -12.71 -27.66 -30.95
N ALA A 156 -13.07 -27.79 -32.23
CA ALA A 156 -13.90 -26.81 -32.94
C ALA A 156 -15.29 -26.65 -32.29
N ALA A 157 -15.93 -27.74 -31.89
CA ALA A 157 -17.22 -27.70 -31.18
C ALA A 157 -17.10 -26.98 -29.81
N THR A 158 -15.99 -27.19 -29.10
CA THR A 158 -15.69 -26.49 -27.84
C THR A 158 -15.51 -24.99 -28.08
N SER A 159 -14.75 -24.61 -29.11
CA SER A 159 -14.57 -23.19 -29.49
C SER A 159 -15.89 -22.52 -29.87
N ALA A 160 -16.79 -23.23 -30.58
CA ALA A 160 -18.12 -22.70 -30.91
C ALA A 160 -18.96 -22.42 -29.64
N THR A 161 -18.90 -23.31 -28.65
CA THR A 161 -19.58 -23.12 -27.36
C THR A 161 -18.99 -21.94 -26.59
N ALA A 162 -17.67 -21.79 -26.56
CA ALA A 162 -17.00 -20.66 -25.93
C ALA A 162 -17.41 -19.32 -26.59
N ALA A 163 -17.48 -19.27 -27.92
CA ALA A 163 -17.94 -18.09 -28.65
C ALA A 163 -19.40 -17.72 -28.33
N ALA A 164 -20.30 -18.70 -28.21
CA ALA A 164 -21.68 -18.46 -27.82
C ALA A 164 -21.81 -17.90 -26.38
N SER A 165 -21.00 -18.42 -25.44
CA SER A 165 -20.91 -17.87 -24.08
C SER A 165 -20.37 -16.45 -24.07
N SER A 166 -19.33 -16.14 -24.85
CA SER A 166 -18.81 -14.78 -25.00
C SER A 166 -19.85 -13.83 -25.59
N ALA A 167 -20.65 -14.26 -26.57
CA ALA A 167 -21.74 -13.45 -27.12
C ALA A 167 -22.82 -13.13 -26.06
N THR A 168 -23.16 -14.11 -25.22
CA THR A 168 -24.10 -13.90 -24.10
C THR A 168 -23.54 -12.93 -23.06
N GLY A 169 -22.24 -13.05 -22.74
CA GLY A 169 -21.53 -12.11 -21.87
C GLY A 169 -21.56 -10.68 -22.42
N ALA A 170 -21.28 -10.51 -23.71
CA ALA A 170 -21.32 -9.20 -24.37
C ALA A 170 -22.72 -8.57 -24.34
N ALA A 171 -23.79 -9.36 -24.60
CA ALA A 171 -25.17 -8.89 -24.51
C ALA A 171 -25.54 -8.45 -23.08
N SER A 172 -25.05 -9.16 -22.08
CA SER A 172 -25.25 -8.82 -20.66
C SER A 172 -24.54 -7.51 -20.31
N SER A 173 -23.29 -7.35 -20.74
CA SER A 173 -22.54 -6.10 -20.57
C SER A 173 -23.21 -4.91 -21.26
N ALA A 174 -23.77 -5.10 -22.47
CA ALA A 174 -24.53 -4.06 -23.17
C ALA A 174 -25.78 -3.64 -22.38
N THR A 175 -26.50 -4.61 -21.81
CA THR A 175 -27.67 -4.34 -20.95
C THR A 175 -27.28 -3.57 -19.70
N SER A 176 -26.23 -3.99 -18.99
CA SER A 176 -25.73 -3.28 -17.80
C SER A 176 -25.28 -1.87 -18.13
N ALA A 177 -24.62 -1.64 -19.27
CA ALA A 177 -24.23 -0.31 -19.71
C ALA A 177 -25.45 0.60 -19.97
N ALA A 178 -26.50 0.08 -20.61
CA ALA A 178 -27.75 0.82 -20.82
C ALA A 178 -28.46 1.17 -19.51
N SER A 179 -28.49 0.24 -18.54
CA SER A 179 -29.03 0.49 -17.20
C SER A 179 -28.24 1.56 -16.45
N SER A 180 -26.90 1.50 -16.49
CA SER A 180 -26.04 2.52 -15.88
C SER A 180 -26.25 3.89 -16.53
N ALA A 181 -26.40 3.96 -17.85
CA ALA A 181 -26.71 5.21 -18.55
C ALA A 181 -28.06 5.80 -18.11
N THR A 182 -29.09 4.96 -17.97
CA THR A 182 -30.41 5.36 -17.48
C THR A 182 -30.35 5.86 -16.04
N ALA A 183 -29.63 5.16 -15.16
CA ALA A 183 -29.47 5.54 -13.76
C ALA A 183 -28.68 6.85 -13.60
N ALA A 184 -27.65 7.05 -14.42
CA ALA A 184 -26.89 8.30 -14.45
C ALA A 184 -27.74 9.48 -14.92
N ALA A 185 -28.54 9.29 -15.98
CA ALA A 185 -29.48 10.31 -16.44
C ALA A 185 -30.49 10.68 -15.35
N ALA A 186 -31.12 9.71 -14.69
CA ALA A 186 -32.06 9.96 -13.60
C ALA A 186 -31.41 10.64 -12.38
N SER A 187 -30.15 10.30 -12.07
CA SER A 187 -29.41 10.95 -10.97
C SER A 187 -29.07 12.40 -11.29
N TYR A 188 -28.75 12.70 -12.55
CA TYR A 188 -28.48 14.06 -13.01
C TYR A 188 -29.76 14.90 -12.99
N ASP A 189 -30.85 14.36 -13.52
CA ASP A 189 -32.21 14.92 -13.51
C ASP A 189 -32.65 15.29 -12.09
N THR A 190 -32.60 14.33 -11.16
CA THR A 190 -32.91 14.58 -9.75
C THR A 190 -32.00 15.63 -9.12
N PHE A 191 -30.72 15.69 -9.49
CA PHE A 191 -29.81 16.71 -8.98
C PHE A 191 -30.16 18.09 -9.55
N ASP A 192 -30.46 18.18 -10.84
CA ASP A 192 -30.79 19.42 -11.53
C ASP A 192 -32.10 20.03 -11.01
N ASP A 193 -33.10 19.19 -10.69
CA ASP A 193 -34.35 19.60 -10.03
C ASP A 193 -34.16 20.13 -8.60
N ARG A 194 -33.13 19.61 -7.91
CA ARG A 194 -32.83 19.99 -6.52
C ARG A 194 -31.84 21.14 -6.45
N PHE A 195 -31.02 21.34 -7.47
CA PHE A 195 -30.03 22.41 -7.55
C PHE A 195 -30.12 23.11 -8.91
N LEU A 196 -30.93 24.16 -8.94
CA LEU A 196 -31.27 24.90 -10.16
C LEU A 196 -30.10 25.79 -10.64
N GLY A 197 -28.97 25.79 -9.93
CA GLY A 197 -27.80 26.60 -10.24
C GLY A 197 -27.99 28.10 -9.98
N ALA A 198 -27.32 28.93 -10.77
CA ALA A 198 -27.39 30.39 -10.64
C ALA A 198 -28.50 30.98 -11.54
N LYS A 199 -29.42 31.74 -10.95
CA LYS A 199 -30.50 32.44 -11.66
C LYS A 199 -30.55 33.90 -11.24
N SER A 200 -30.98 34.80 -12.13
CA SER A 200 -31.13 36.24 -11.84
C SER A 200 -32.40 36.59 -11.07
N SER A 201 -33.31 35.64 -10.91
CA SER A 201 -34.54 35.78 -10.13
C SER A 201 -34.93 34.44 -9.52
N ASP A 202 -35.83 34.48 -8.54
CA ASP A 202 -36.41 33.27 -7.96
C ASP A 202 -37.30 32.58 -9.01
N PRO A 203 -36.96 31.36 -9.46
CA PRO A 203 -37.74 30.66 -10.49
C PRO A 203 -39.06 30.13 -9.90
N SER A 204 -40.04 29.85 -10.76
CA SER A 204 -41.34 29.25 -10.37
C SER A 204 -41.48 27.78 -10.77
N VAL A 205 -40.58 27.32 -11.63
CA VAL A 205 -40.43 25.95 -12.12
C VAL A 205 -38.95 25.56 -12.03
N ASP A 206 -38.66 24.28 -12.02
CA ASP A 206 -37.27 23.79 -12.12
C ASP A 206 -36.67 24.03 -13.52
N ASN A 207 -35.54 23.38 -13.80
CA ASN A 207 -34.81 23.56 -15.05
C ASN A 207 -35.47 22.84 -16.24
N ASP A 208 -36.31 21.83 -16.00
CA ASP A 208 -37.06 21.10 -17.03
C ASP A 208 -38.48 21.65 -17.24
N GLY A 209 -38.91 22.56 -16.37
CA GLY A 209 -40.20 23.25 -16.45
C GLY A 209 -41.29 22.64 -15.57
N ASP A 210 -40.93 21.70 -14.71
CA ASP A 210 -41.80 21.05 -13.74
C ASP A 210 -41.93 21.87 -12.44
N ALA A 211 -42.81 21.42 -11.55
CA ALA A 211 -43.08 22.12 -10.30
C ALA A 211 -41.93 21.96 -9.31
N LEU A 212 -41.47 23.07 -8.74
CA LEU A 212 -40.37 23.11 -7.77
C LEU A 212 -40.55 22.12 -6.61
N ALA A 213 -39.56 21.26 -6.41
CA ALA A 213 -39.50 20.38 -5.26
C ALA A 213 -39.19 21.18 -3.97
N THR A 214 -39.89 20.88 -2.87
CA THR A 214 -39.57 21.44 -1.54
C THR A 214 -38.14 21.07 -1.15
N GLY A 215 -37.31 22.07 -0.87
CA GLY A 215 -35.88 21.92 -0.59
C GLY A 215 -34.97 22.13 -1.80
N ALA A 216 -35.53 22.45 -2.98
CA ALA A 216 -34.75 22.88 -4.12
C ALA A 216 -33.91 24.13 -3.78
N LEU A 217 -32.70 24.22 -4.33
CA LEU A 217 -31.71 25.25 -4.06
C LEU A 217 -31.44 26.06 -5.32
N VAL A 218 -31.30 27.38 -5.17
CA VAL A 218 -30.93 28.29 -6.26
C VAL A 218 -29.99 29.37 -5.75
N PHE A 219 -28.95 29.69 -6.50
CA PHE A 219 -28.13 30.87 -6.24
C PHE A 219 -28.75 32.05 -6.97
N ASN A 220 -29.43 32.92 -6.23
CA ASN A 220 -29.97 34.13 -6.81
C ASN A 220 -28.84 35.15 -6.93
N SER A 221 -28.38 35.38 -8.18
CA SER A 221 -27.25 36.26 -8.47
C SER A 221 -27.55 37.74 -8.27
N SER A 222 -28.83 38.14 -8.33
CA SER A 222 -29.24 39.52 -8.04
C SER A 222 -29.22 39.83 -6.55
N SER A 223 -29.58 38.87 -5.69
CA SER A 223 -29.43 39.00 -4.23
C SER A 223 -28.09 38.49 -3.69
N ASN A 224 -27.24 37.94 -4.57
CA ASN A 224 -25.96 37.30 -4.26
C ASN A 224 -26.04 36.30 -3.10
N ALA A 225 -27.10 35.48 -3.07
CA ALA A 225 -27.43 34.60 -1.96
C ALA A 225 -27.96 33.23 -2.43
N MET A 226 -27.60 32.19 -1.68
CA MET A 226 -28.23 30.87 -1.82
C MET A 226 -29.63 30.92 -1.22
N LYS A 227 -30.63 30.40 -1.94
CA LYS A 227 -32.02 30.32 -1.50
C LYS A 227 -32.52 28.89 -1.59
N VAL A 228 -33.49 28.54 -0.74
CA VAL A 228 -34.16 27.24 -0.67
C VAL A 228 -35.66 27.42 -0.84
N TYR A 229 -36.30 26.57 -1.64
CA TYR A 229 -37.75 26.58 -1.81
C TYR A 229 -38.43 25.84 -0.66
N THR A 230 -39.32 26.49 0.07
CA THR A 230 -40.00 25.92 1.25
C THR A 230 -41.21 25.05 0.91
N GLY A 231 -41.51 24.88 -0.38
CA GLY A 231 -42.76 24.29 -0.88
C GLY A 231 -43.84 25.33 -1.21
N SER A 232 -43.63 26.60 -0.83
CA SER A 232 -44.53 27.71 -1.16
C SER A 232 -43.82 29.01 -1.54
N ALA A 233 -42.59 29.24 -1.07
CA ALA A 233 -41.81 30.43 -1.40
C ALA A 233 -40.30 30.15 -1.31
N TRP A 234 -39.49 31.01 -1.91
CA TRP A 234 -38.02 30.99 -1.78
C TRP A 234 -37.57 31.76 -0.54
N ALA A 235 -36.93 31.06 0.39
CA ALA A 235 -36.29 31.63 1.57
C ALA A 235 -34.76 31.69 1.37
N ALA A 236 -34.09 32.68 1.95
CA ALA A 236 -32.63 32.66 1.98
C ALA A 236 -32.14 31.46 2.80
N VAL A 237 -31.11 30.76 2.31
CA VAL A 237 -30.36 29.79 3.11
C VAL A 237 -29.52 30.59 4.10
N ALA A 238 -30.12 30.94 5.23
CA ALA A 238 -29.37 31.50 6.34
C ALA A 238 -28.69 30.34 7.10
N PRO A 239 -27.43 30.48 7.54
CA PRO A 239 -26.98 29.67 8.66
C PRO A 239 -27.92 30.00 9.81
N THR A 240 -28.67 29.02 10.32
CA THR A 240 -29.61 29.24 11.41
C THR A 240 -28.84 29.57 12.69
N ALA A 241 -28.42 30.82 12.85
CA ALA A 241 -28.08 31.42 14.14
C ALA A 241 -29.30 32.25 14.55
N THR A 242 -30.33 31.60 15.09
CA THR A 242 -31.55 32.27 15.58
C THR A 242 -31.30 33.19 16.79
N SER A 243 -30.06 33.25 17.28
CA SER A 243 -29.54 34.23 18.21
C SER A 243 -28.03 34.26 18.05
N LEU A 244 -27.42 35.45 17.93
CA LEU A 244 -26.01 35.61 18.29
C LEU A 244 -25.96 35.75 19.83
N SER A 245 -25.70 34.66 20.54
CA SER A 245 -25.34 34.77 21.96
C SER A 245 -23.96 35.41 22.06
N ILE A 246 -23.70 36.16 23.13
CA ILE A 246 -22.38 36.77 23.41
C ILE A 246 -21.25 35.73 23.29
N SER A 247 -21.54 34.46 23.62
CA SER A 247 -20.63 33.32 23.47
C SER A 247 -20.20 32.98 22.03
N GLN A 248 -20.82 33.57 21.00
CA GLN A 248 -20.43 33.39 19.60
C GLN A 248 -19.46 34.48 19.11
N ILE A 249 -19.17 35.49 19.92
CA ILE A 249 -18.20 36.54 19.63
C ILE A 249 -16.90 36.19 20.36
N SER A 250 -15.99 35.46 19.70
CA SER A 250 -14.74 34.95 20.31
C SER A 250 -13.73 36.03 20.68
N ASP A 251 -13.90 37.24 20.17
CA ASP A 251 -12.88 38.29 20.18
C ASP A 251 -13.22 39.43 21.16
N LEU A 252 -14.21 39.26 22.05
CA LEU A 252 -14.46 40.21 23.13
C LEU A 252 -13.32 40.15 24.17
N ASN A 253 -12.92 41.31 24.69
CA ASN A 253 -11.98 41.32 25.80
C ASN A 253 -12.62 40.64 27.04
N ALA A 254 -11.81 39.97 27.85
CA ALA A 254 -12.28 39.16 28.98
C ALA A 254 -13.10 39.95 30.01
N ASN A 255 -12.78 41.24 30.20
CA ASN A 255 -13.47 42.07 31.18
C ASN A 255 -14.86 42.52 30.67
N LEU A 256 -14.99 42.77 29.37
CA LEU A 256 -16.24 43.11 28.69
C LEU A 256 -17.15 41.89 28.57
N ASP A 257 -16.59 40.70 28.29
CA ASP A 257 -17.32 39.43 28.33
C ASP A 257 -17.91 39.17 29.73
N SER A 258 -17.11 39.37 30.78
CA SER A 258 -17.56 39.23 32.18
C SER A 258 -18.70 40.20 32.57
N PHE A 259 -18.64 41.47 32.12
CA PHE A 259 -19.72 42.43 32.36
C PHE A 259 -21.01 42.07 31.63
N LEU A 260 -20.94 41.67 30.36
CA LEU A 260 -22.11 41.30 29.57
C LEU A 260 -22.74 39.98 30.06
N ALA A 261 -21.93 39.04 30.53
CA ALA A 261 -22.40 37.80 31.13
C ALA A 261 -23.03 38.00 32.52
N THR A 262 -22.51 38.94 33.33
CA THR A 262 -23.02 39.23 34.69
C THR A 262 -22.97 40.74 34.98
N PRO A 263 -24.03 41.50 34.63
CA PRO A 263 -24.02 42.95 34.81
C PRO A 263 -23.99 43.34 36.28
N SER A 264 -22.90 43.97 36.72
CA SER A 264 -22.75 44.54 38.05
C SER A 264 -21.80 45.73 38.01
N SER A 265 -21.89 46.62 38.99
CA SER A 265 -20.92 47.72 39.17
C SER A 265 -19.49 47.20 39.34
N ALA A 266 -19.33 46.01 39.95
CA ALA A 266 -18.04 45.33 40.12
C ALA A 266 -17.46 44.75 38.82
N ASN A 267 -18.29 44.32 37.87
CA ASN A 267 -17.80 43.87 36.56
C ASN A 267 -17.61 45.04 35.59
N LEU A 268 -18.42 46.09 35.72
CA LEU A 268 -18.28 47.31 34.92
C LEU A 268 -16.95 48.01 35.18
N ILE A 269 -16.51 48.10 36.45
CA ILE A 269 -15.22 48.70 36.80
C ILE A 269 -14.03 47.93 36.22
N SER A 270 -14.17 46.62 35.99
CA SER A 270 -13.12 45.81 35.36
C SER A 270 -13.09 46.01 33.84
N ALA A 271 -14.26 46.25 33.23
CA ALA A 271 -14.39 46.53 31.80
C ALA A 271 -13.83 47.91 31.39
N VAL A 272 -13.86 48.89 32.31
CA VAL A 272 -13.34 50.25 32.11
C VAL A 272 -11.98 50.38 32.82
N THR A 273 -10.90 50.13 32.08
CA THR A 273 -9.57 49.84 32.65
C THR A 273 -8.76 51.05 33.12
N ASP A 274 -9.23 52.28 32.92
CA ASP A 274 -8.46 53.51 33.14
C ASP A 274 -9.02 54.47 34.20
N GLU A 275 -10.18 54.21 34.80
CA GLU A 275 -10.85 55.22 35.61
C GLU A 275 -10.57 55.09 37.12
N THR A 276 -9.59 55.88 37.59
CA THR A 276 -9.40 56.19 39.02
C THR A 276 -9.92 57.61 39.31
N GLY A 277 -11.23 57.75 39.51
CA GLY A 277 -11.84 58.92 40.18
C GLY A 277 -12.44 60.05 39.33
N SER A 278 -13.62 60.51 39.76
CA SER A 278 -14.35 61.73 39.38
C SER A 278 -15.01 61.84 37.98
N GLY A 279 -15.23 60.73 37.27
CA GLY A 279 -16.20 60.70 36.17
C GLY A 279 -17.65 60.71 36.67
N ALA A 280 -18.62 61.11 35.82
CA ALA A 280 -20.06 61.09 36.13
C ALA A 280 -20.60 59.70 36.53
N LEU A 281 -19.86 58.64 36.20
CA LEU A 281 -20.09 57.26 36.63
C LEU A 281 -19.75 57.01 38.13
N VAL A 282 -19.02 57.91 38.81
CA VAL A 282 -18.55 57.72 40.20
C VAL A 282 -18.92 58.88 41.14
N PHE A 283 -18.77 60.15 40.75
CA PHE A 283 -19.18 61.31 41.58
C PHE A 283 -19.94 62.34 40.73
N GLY A 284 -21.24 62.51 40.98
CA GLY A 284 -22.06 63.56 40.36
C GLY A 284 -21.81 64.95 40.95
N THR A 285 -22.62 65.95 40.58
CA THR A 285 -22.41 67.37 40.91
C THR A 285 -22.58 67.76 42.39
N ALA A 286 -23.04 66.87 43.28
CA ALA A 286 -23.21 67.16 44.71
C ALA A 286 -23.27 65.89 45.58
N PRO A 287 -22.16 65.15 45.77
CA PRO A 287 -22.18 63.97 46.64
C PRO A 287 -22.20 64.40 48.11
N THR A 288 -23.16 63.88 48.89
CA THR A 288 -23.10 63.92 50.36
C THR A 288 -22.16 62.83 50.85
N ILE A 289 -20.99 63.20 51.36
CA ILE A 289 -20.01 62.24 51.89
C ILE A 289 -20.22 62.11 53.40
N THR A 290 -20.61 60.93 53.86
CA THR A 290 -20.79 60.61 55.29
C THR A 290 -19.61 59.78 55.80
N GLY A 291 -18.98 60.18 56.90
CA GLY A 291 -17.92 59.39 57.56
C GLY A 291 -16.52 59.53 56.93
N MET A 292 -16.19 60.68 56.36
CA MET A 292 -14.87 60.92 55.77
C MET A 292 -13.76 60.90 56.84
N THR A 293 -12.71 60.12 56.60
CA THR A 293 -11.44 60.22 57.31
C THR A 293 -10.44 60.96 56.43
N LEU A 294 -9.93 62.09 56.89
CA LEU A 294 -8.92 62.88 56.19
C LEU A 294 -7.53 62.44 56.66
N ALA A 295 -6.68 61.99 55.73
CA ALA A 295 -5.32 61.54 56.04
C ALA A 295 -4.26 62.66 55.94
N GLY A 296 -4.68 63.91 55.71
CA GLY A 296 -3.81 65.06 55.52
C GLY A 296 -4.54 66.40 55.68
N ALA A 297 -3.80 67.49 55.46
CA ALA A 297 -4.34 68.85 55.56
C ALA A 297 -5.45 69.11 54.52
N VAL A 298 -6.47 69.86 54.92
CA VAL A 298 -7.46 70.42 54.00
C VAL A 298 -7.00 71.83 53.66
N THR A 299 -6.59 72.05 52.41
CA THR A 299 -6.22 73.39 51.91
C THR A 299 -7.47 74.08 51.38
N GLY A 300 -8.00 75.04 52.15
CA GLY A 300 -9.18 75.81 51.77
C GLY A 300 -8.93 76.91 50.73
N ALA A 301 -7.67 77.26 50.44
CA ALA A 301 -7.29 78.34 49.52
C ALA A 301 -8.13 79.63 49.72
N ASP A 302 -8.22 80.06 50.98
CA ASP A 302 -8.96 81.25 51.42
C ASP A 302 -10.49 81.19 51.23
N GLN A 303 -11.05 80.01 51.00
CA GLN A 303 -12.50 79.81 50.89
C GLN A 303 -13.16 79.64 52.26
N ILE A 304 -14.39 80.12 52.37
CA ILE A 304 -15.20 80.04 53.59
C ILE A 304 -15.64 78.59 53.83
N VAL A 305 -15.38 78.09 55.04
CA VAL A 305 -16.05 76.89 55.56
C VAL A 305 -17.11 77.34 56.57
N SER A 306 -18.39 77.18 56.23
CA SER A 306 -19.51 77.69 57.02
C SER A 306 -20.16 76.61 57.89
N ALA A 307 -20.69 77.02 59.06
CA ALA A 307 -21.49 76.18 59.96
C ALA A 307 -20.77 74.93 60.52
N ILE A 308 -19.47 75.06 60.84
CA ILE A 308 -18.71 73.99 61.50
C ILE A 308 -19.00 73.99 63.01
N ASN A 309 -19.28 72.82 63.56
CA ASN A 309 -19.23 72.57 65.01
C ASN A 309 -18.01 71.70 65.34
N LEU A 310 -17.03 72.26 66.05
CA LEU A 310 -15.85 71.53 66.53
C LEU A 310 -16.08 71.07 67.97
N LYS A 311 -15.95 69.77 68.25
CA LYS A 311 -16.13 69.21 69.60
C LYS A 311 -14.83 69.14 70.40
N ASP A 312 -13.73 68.76 69.76
CA ASP A 312 -12.40 68.69 70.37
C ASP A 312 -11.48 69.65 69.62
N TYR A 313 -11.37 70.90 70.10
CA TYR A 313 -10.51 71.94 69.53
C TYR A 313 -9.24 72.10 70.37
N GLY A 314 -8.09 72.08 69.71
CA GLY A 314 -6.78 72.33 70.32
C GLY A 314 -6.00 73.32 69.48
N GLU A 315 -5.32 74.24 70.16
CA GLU A 315 -4.42 75.21 69.53
C GLU A 315 -2.98 74.72 69.57
N VAL A 316 -2.23 75.03 68.51
CA VAL A 316 -0.78 74.82 68.51
C VAL A 316 -0.14 75.74 69.56
N THR A 317 0.75 75.19 70.38
CA THR A 317 1.41 75.94 71.46
C THR A 317 2.81 76.42 71.05
N ASN A 318 3.03 77.73 71.12
CA ASN A 318 4.31 78.40 71.03
C ASN A 318 4.99 78.46 72.41
N ALA A 319 5.94 77.55 72.66
CA ALA A 319 6.63 77.44 73.94
C ALA A 319 7.92 78.27 73.98
N ILE A 320 7.89 79.42 74.65
CA ILE A 320 9.03 80.35 74.76
C ILE A 320 10.05 79.88 75.80
N GLY A 321 9.62 79.10 76.80
CA GLY A 321 10.48 78.61 77.87
C GLY A 321 10.92 79.73 78.81
N ASN A 322 12.21 79.77 79.18
CA ASN A 322 12.73 80.77 80.12
C ASN A 322 12.83 82.17 79.48
N ALA A 323 12.12 83.12 80.08
CA ALA A 323 12.04 84.51 79.68
C ALA A 323 12.97 85.40 80.52
N THR A 324 13.95 85.98 79.84
CA THR A 324 14.87 87.03 80.33
C THR A 324 15.39 87.79 79.11
N GLY A 325 15.62 89.10 79.23
CA GLY A 325 16.02 89.96 78.10
C GLY A 325 14.88 90.17 77.10
N SER A 326 15.18 90.30 75.80
CA SER A 326 14.15 90.50 74.77
C SER A 326 13.56 89.16 74.28
N LYS A 327 12.24 89.06 74.18
CA LYS A 327 11.51 87.88 73.70
C LYS A 327 10.39 88.26 72.73
N THR A 328 10.27 87.52 71.64
CA THR A 328 9.24 87.73 70.61
C THR A 328 8.21 86.62 70.65
N ILE A 329 6.94 86.99 70.57
CA ILE A 329 5.80 86.08 70.40
C ILE A 329 5.39 86.12 68.93
N ASP A 330 5.61 85.01 68.22
CA ASP A 330 5.26 84.83 66.80
C ASP A 330 3.98 83.99 66.67
N LEU A 331 2.95 84.56 66.06
CA LEU A 331 1.64 83.90 65.93
C LEU A 331 1.61 82.81 64.84
N THR A 332 2.59 82.76 63.93
CA THR A 332 2.70 81.63 62.99
C THR A 332 3.10 80.32 63.68
N ALA A 333 3.72 80.42 64.87
CA ALA A 333 4.11 79.27 65.67
C ALA A 333 2.98 78.75 66.58
N GLY A 334 1.87 79.46 66.69
CA GLY A 334 0.70 79.07 67.48
C GLY A 334 0.14 80.20 68.36
N ASN A 335 -1.15 80.11 68.65
CA ASN A 335 -1.90 81.13 69.40
C ASN A 335 -2.00 80.83 70.91
N SER A 336 -1.49 79.68 71.38
CA SER A 336 -1.27 79.39 72.79
C SER A 336 0.20 79.59 73.12
N VAL A 337 0.55 80.44 74.09
CA VAL A 337 1.93 80.83 74.38
C VAL A 337 2.28 80.55 75.83
N THR A 338 3.45 79.96 76.09
CA THR A 338 3.90 79.67 77.47
C THR A 338 5.32 80.16 77.73
N ALA A 339 5.54 80.81 78.87
CA ALA A 339 6.85 81.30 79.29
C ALA A 339 7.05 81.25 80.81
N THR A 340 8.31 81.24 81.27
CA THR A 340 8.69 81.30 82.69
C THR A 340 9.69 82.44 82.90
N THR A 341 9.33 83.44 83.70
CA THR A 341 10.20 84.56 84.01
C THR A 341 11.37 84.11 84.87
N THR A 342 12.60 84.37 84.40
CA THR A 342 13.85 84.15 85.14
C THR A 342 14.69 85.43 85.26
N GLY A 343 14.23 86.54 84.71
CA GLY A 343 14.82 87.87 84.81
C GLY A 343 13.94 88.93 84.15
N ALA A 344 14.37 90.20 84.17
CA ALA A 344 13.62 91.28 83.54
C ALA A 344 13.48 91.00 82.03
N THR A 345 12.26 91.06 81.51
CA THR A 345 11.94 90.65 80.13
C THR A 345 11.23 91.77 79.38
N THR A 346 11.60 91.98 78.11
CA THR A 346 10.93 92.88 77.18
C THR A 346 10.27 92.07 76.06
N TRP A 347 8.95 92.16 75.95
CA TRP A 347 8.15 91.42 74.98
C TRP A 347 7.99 92.20 73.66
N THR A 348 7.98 91.48 72.54
CA THR A 348 7.54 91.97 71.22
C THR A 348 6.59 90.96 70.58
N PHE A 349 5.63 91.42 69.77
CA PHE A 349 4.66 90.57 69.08
C PHE A 349 4.89 90.65 67.56
N SER A 350 4.83 89.52 66.85
CA SER A 350 5.07 89.46 65.40
C SER A 350 4.09 88.55 64.67
N ASN A 351 3.91 88.83 63.38
CA ASN A 351 3.06 88.09 62.44
C ASN A 351 1.57 87.95 62.85
N PRO A 352 0.89 89.03 63.29
CA PRO A 352 -0.57 88.99 63.42
C PRO A 352 -1.22 88.74 62.06
N THR A 353 -2.43 88.18 62.08
CA THR A 353 -3.29 88.10 60.89
C THR A 353 -3.52 89.51 60.29
N ALA A 354 -3.78 89.57 58.98
CA ALA A 354 -4.01 90.82 58.27
C ALA A 354 -5.15 91.66 58.90
N SER A 355 -5.17 92.97 58.61
CA SER A 355 -6.24 93.88 59.06
C SER A 355 -7.62 93.34 58.66
N ASP A 356 -8.61 93.59 59.52
CA ASP A 356 -10.04 93.25 59.36
C ASP A 356 -10.44 91.84 59.85
N GLU A 357 -9.51 91.10 60.45
CA GLU A 357 -9.77 89.84 61.16
C GLU A 357 -9.33 89.93 62.63
N LEU A 358 -10.14 89.36 63.55
CA LEU A 358 -9.74 89.25 64.96
C LEU A 358 -8.63 88.20 65.08
N CYS A 359 -7.48 88.65 65.56
CA CYS A 359 -6.33 87.82 65.85
C CYS A 359 -5.99 87.93 67.34
N GLY A 360 -5.58 86.83 67.96
CA GLY A 360 -5.23 86.86 69.38
C GLY A 360 -4.46 85.64 69.83
N PHE A 361 -3.80 85.79 70.96
CA PHE A 361 -3.10 84.70 71.61
C PHE A 361 -3.23 84.80 73.13
N VAL A 362 -3.05 83.66 73.80
CA VAL A 362 -3.05 83.55 75.25
C VAL A 362 -1.63 83.31 75.73
N LEU A 363 -1.12 84.15 76.63
CA LEU A 363 0.17 83.98 77.28
C LEU A 363 0.00 83.46 78.71
N LYS A 364 0.49 82.25 78.96
CA LYS A 364 0.70 81.70 80.30
C LYS A 364 2.12 82.00 80.77
N LEU A 365 2.27 82.92 81.72
CA LEU A 365 3.55 83.38 82.24
C LEU A 365 3.75 82.91 83.69
N VAL A 366 4.79 82.13 83.94
CA VAL A 366 5.14 81.66 85.28
C VAL A 366 6.12 82.63 85.95
N ASN A 367 5.88 82.96 87.21
CA ASN A 367 6.65 83.88 88.05
C ASN A 367 6.77 85.29 87.45
N GLY A 368 5.72 85.76 86.77
CA GLY A 368 5.70 87.01 86.03
C GLY A 368 6.18 88.23 86.84
N GLY A 369 5.81 88.30 88.12
CA GLY A 369 6.18 89.37 89.04
C GLY A 369 7.54 89.21 89.74
N SER A 370 8.30 88.15 89.44
CA SER A 370 9.65 87.95 90.02
C SER A 370 10.69 88.94 89.46
N ALA A 371 10.40 89.52 88.30
CA ALA A 371 11.20 90.55 87.65
C ALA A 371 10.33 91.42 86.73
N THR A 372 10.80 92.61 86.39
CA THR A 372 10.05 93.56 85.55
C THR A 372 9.70 92.98 84.19
N GLN A 373 8.41 93.01 83.85
CA GLN A 373 7.90 92.70 82.51
C GLN A 373 7.64 94.00 81.76
N THR A 374 8.31 94.18 80.63
CA THR A 374 8.15 95.34 79.75
C THR A 374 7.37 94.92 78.51
N TRP A 375 6.20 95.52 78.31
CA TRP A 375 5.32 95.22 77.18
C TRP A 375 5.58 96.18 76.00
N PRO A 376 5.25 95.78 74.76
CA PRO A 376 5.28 96.70 73.62
C PRO A 376 4.45 97.96 73.88
N GLY A 377 4.87 99.10 73.33
CA GLY A 377 4.09 100.34 73.38
C GLY A 377 2.76 100.28 72.60
N SER A 378 2.59 99.25 71.75
CA SER A 378 1.33 98.95 71.07
C SER A 378 0.29 98.25 71.97
N VAL A 379 0.66 97.85 73.20
CA VAL A 379 -0.30 97.24 74.12
C VAL A 379 -1.06 98.32 74.88
N ASP A 380 -2.38 98.36 74.65
CA ASP A 380 -3.31 99.17 75.43
C ASP A 380 -3.82 98.36 76.62
N TRP A 381 -3.61 98.90 77.82
CA TRP A 381 -4.01 98.29 79.09
C TRP A 381 -5.19 99.04 79.70
N PRO A 382 -6.08 98.36 80.46
CA PRO A 382 -7.13 99.02 81.22
C PRO A 382 -6.54 100.12 82.12
N ALA A 383 -7.09 101.34 82.03
CA ALA A 383 -6.59 102.53 82.72
C ALA A 383 -5.10 102.87 82.44
N ALA A 384 -4.59 102.50 81.26
CA ALA A 384 -3.24 102.76 80.76
C ALA A 384 -2.10 102.22 81.66
N THR A 385 -2.38 101.21 82.49
CA THR A 385 -1.39 100.65 83.43
C THR A 385 -1.31 99.14 83.27
N ALA A 386 -0.11 98.62 83.05
CA ALA A 386 0.13 97.18 82.97
C ALA A 386 -0.22 96.49 84.30
N PRO A 387 -0.74 95.25 84.27
CA PRO A 387 -1.16 94.54 85.48
C PRO A 387 0.04 94.20 86.36
N THR A 388 -0.18 94.21 87.68
CA THR A 388 0.78 93.70 88.65
C THR A 388 0.76 92.17 88.62
N LEU A 389 1.87 91.57 88.22
CA LEU A 389 2.01 90.12 88.09
C LEU A 389 2.47 89.46 89.39
N THR A 390 2.19 88.17 89.51
CA THR A 390 2.46 87.39 90.72
C THR A 390 3.93 86.98 90.79
N THR A 391 4.59 87.26 91.93
CA THR A 391 6.02 86.98 92.10
C THR A 391 6.36 85.48 92.01
N SER A 392 5.48 84.61 92.50
CA SER A 392 5.61 83.16 92.43
C SER A 392 4.24 82.55 92.10
N GLY A 393 4.13 81.83 90.98
CA GLY A 393 2.86 81.29 90.48
C GLY A 393 2.65 81.55 88.99
N THR A 394 1.50 81.18 88.45
CA THR A 394 1.19 81.40 87.02
C THR A 394 0.21 82.54 86.82
N ASP A 395 0.54 83.45 85.92
CA ASP A 395 -0.37 84.48 85.42
C ASP A 395 -0.75 84.17 83.97
N VAL A 396 -2.01 84.41 83.60
CA VAL A 396 -2.50 84.25 82.23
C VAL A 396 -2.99 85.58 81.71
N LEU A 397 -2.39 86.00 80.60
CA LEU A 397 -2.71 87.22 79.88
C LEU A 397 -3.26 86.87 78.52
N VAL A 398 -4.17 87.70 78.03
CA VAL A 398 -4.73 87.57 76.69
C VAL A 398 -4.42 88.86 75.94
N PHE A 399 -4.01 88.70 74.70
CA PHE A 399 -3.73 89.79 73.78
C PHE A 399 -4.53 89.57 72.52
N ILE A 400 -5.32 90.58 72.15
CA ILE A 400 -6.11 90.57 70.91
C ILE A 400 -5.85 91.83 70.09
N THR A 401 -5.93 91.69 68.78
CA THR A 401 -5.86 92.78 67.79
C THR A 401 -6.86 92.50 66.67
N CYS A 402 -7.38 93.55 66.04
CA CYS A 402 -8.17 93.46 64.81
C CYS A 402 -7.58 94.29 63.66
N ASP A 403 -6.42 94.93 63.90
CA ASP A 403 -5.82 95.95 63.03
C ASP A 403 -4.39 95.58 62.60
N GLY A 404 -4.13 94.28 62.45
CA GLY A 404 -2.82 93.77 62.06
C GLY A 404 -1.73 94.03 63.10
N GLY A 405 -2.10 94.12 64.38
CA GLY A 405 -1.18 94.32 65.50
C GLY A 405 -0.71 95.75 65.71
N THR A 406 -1.41 96.72 65.13
CA THR A 406 -1.16 98.15 65.37
C THR A 406 -1.50 98.50 66.82
N ILE A 407 -2.64 98.01 67.32
CA ILE A 407 -3.05 98.07 68.72
C ILE A 407 -3.32 96.65 69.22
N TRP A 408 -2.78 96.34 70.39
CA TRP A 408 -3.05 95.11 71.12
C TRP A 408 -3.80 95.41 72.41
N TYR A 409 -5.00 94.88 72.56
CA TYR A 409 -5.74 94.96 73.81
C TYR A 409 -5.25 93.86 74.74
N GLY A 410 -4.49 94.26 75.77
CA GLY A 410 -3.96 93.37 76.79
C GLY A 410 -4.86 93.34 78.02
N PHE A 411 -5.19 92.16 78.51
CA PHE A 411 -5.90 92.02 79.78
C PHE A 411 -5.52 90.72 80.51
N THR A 412 -5.72 90.71 81.82
CA THR A 412 -5.46 89.52 82.65
C THR A 412 -6.67 88.60 82.61
N ALA A 413 -6.48 87.38 82.12
CA ALA A 413 -7.49 86.33 82.24
C ALA A 413 -7.44 85.64 83.61
N GLY A 414 -6.26 85.62 84.26
CA GLY A 414 -6.12 85.15 85.64
C GLY A 414 -4.75 85.47 86.21
N LEU A 415 -4.68 85.69 87.53
CA LEU A 415 -3.44 85.95 88.27
C LEU A 415 -3.29 84.92 89.39
N ALA A 416 -2.05 84.60 89.74
CA ALA A 416 -1.70 83.67 90.84
C ALA A 416 -2.39 82.29 90.72
N LEU A 417 -2.54 81.79 89.51
CA LEU A 417 -3.11 80.48 89.24
C LEU A 417 -2.13 79.38 89.66
N ALA A 418 -2.69 78.28 90.16
CA ALA A 418 -1.98 77.13 90.70
C ALA A 418 -1.24 76.32 89.63
#